data_AF-A0A177PTP1-F1
#
_entry.id   AF-A0A177PTP1-F1
#
_cell.length_a   1.000
_cell.length_b   1.000
_cell.length_c   1.000
_cell.angle_alpha   90.00
_cell.angle_beta   90.00
_cell.angle_gamma   90.00
#
_symmetry.space_group_name_H-M   'P 1'
#
loop_
_entity.id
_entity.type
_entity.pdbx_description
1 polymer ?
#
loop_
_entity_poly.entity_id
_entity_poly.type
_entity_poly.pdbx_seq_one_letter_code
_entity_poly.pdbx_strand_id
1 'polypeptide(L)' 'MASANWADVEALVKDWFDQGLKPDRGDLVDLAYQKNANDDVIDALDTLGPRPVESLDSLKEQLTKNGALA' A
#
# COMPACT_ATOMS: atom_id res chain seq x y z
N MET A 1 4.30 17.65 0.49
CA MET A 1 3.66 16.37 0.84
C MET A 1 4.59 15.32 0.28
N ALA A 2 5.13 14.47 1.14
CA ALA A 2 6.01 13.41 0.68
C ALA A 2 5.13 12.34 0.00
N SER A 3 5.65 11.72 -1.03
CA SER A 3 4.90 10.82 -1.91
C SER A 3 5.68 9.52 -2.00
N ALA A 4 5.01 8.40 -1.74
CA ALA A 4 5.67 7.09 -1.75
C ALA A 4 6.10 6.72 -3.17
N ASN A 5 7.24 6.03 -3.27
CA ASN A 5 7.60 5.39 -4.52
C ASN A 5 6.78 4.10 -4.68
N TRP A 6 6.10 3.95 -5.81
CA TRP A 6 5.32 2.75 -6.12
C TRP A 6 6.15 1.47 -6.01
N ALA A 7 7.43 1.50 -6.41
CA ALA A 7 8.28 0.32 -6.34
C ALA A 7 8.45 -0.21 -4.91
N ASP A 8 8.51 0.68 -3.91
CA ASP A 8 8.65 0.30 -2.50
C ASP A 8 7.34 -0.27 -1.95
N VAL A 9 6.20 0.32 -2.32
CA VAL A 9 4.86 -0.20 -1.99
C VAL A 9 4.66 -1.58 -2.62
N GLU A 10 4.98 -1.73 -3.90
CA GLU A 10 4.85 -2.99 -4.62
C GLU A 10 5.72 -4.07 -4.00
N ALA A 11 6.99 -3.79 -3.73
CA ALA A 11 7.90 -4.76 -3.10
C ALA A 11 7.42 -5.21 -1.70
N LEU A 12 6.75 -4.33 -0.96
CA LEU A 12 6.19 -4.65 0.36
C LEU A 12 5.01 -5.62 0.27
N VAL A 13 4.08 -5.36 -0.66
CA VAL A 13 2.75 -6.00 -0.68
C VAL A 13 2.62 -7.12 -1.72
N LYS A 14 3.56 -7.19 -2.67
CA LYS A 14 3.51 -8.13 -3.81
C LYS A 14 3.37 -9.59 -3.36
N ASP A 15 4.11 -10.00 -2.33
CA ASP A 15 4.04 -11.38 -1.82
C ASP A 15 2.64 -11.76 -1.35
N TRP A 16 1.87 -10.82 -0.81
CA TRP A 16 0.51 -11.08 -0.32
C TRP A 16 -0.49 -11.20 -1.47
N PHE A 17 -0.40 -10.29 -2.44
CA PHE A 17 -1.25 -10.35 -3.64
C PHE A 17 -0.94 -11.57 -4.52
N ASP A 18 0.33 -11.97 -4.62
CA ASP A 18 0.74 -13.19 -5.34
C ASP A 18 0.19 -14.47 -4.65
N GLN A 19 -0.06 -14.42 -3.33
CA GLN A 19 -0.75 -15.48 -2.58
C GLN A 19 -2.28 -15.44 -2.71
N GLY A 20 -2.84 -14.45 -3.44
CA GLY A 20 -4.28 -14.25 -3.58
C GLY A 20 -4.95 -13.65 -2.33
N LEU A 21 -4.16 -13.07 -1.42
CA LEU A 21 -4.70 -12.34 -0.27
C LEU A 21 -5.30 -10.99 -0.72
N LYS A 22 -6.31 -10.54 0.03
CA LYS A 22 -6.97 -9.26 -0.16
C LYS A 22 -6.88 -8.45 1.14
N PRO A 23 -5.70 -7.89 1.45
CA PRO A 23 -5.50 -7.18 2.70
C PRO A 23 -6.32 -5.89 2.73
N ASP A 24 -6.74 -5.49 3.92
CA ASP A 24 -7.31 -4.17 4.13
C ASP A 24 -6.23 -3.13 4.48
N ARG A 25 -6.64 -1.87 4.65
CA ARG A 25 -5.72 -0.78 5.02
C ARG A 25 -4.93 -1.10 6.29
N GLY A 26 -5.60 -1.64 7.32
CA GLY A 26 -4.97 -1.95 8.59
C GLY A 26 -3.88 -2.99 8.42
N ASP A 27 -4.19 -4.08 7.70
CA ASP A 27 -3.20 -5.13 7.45
C ASP A 27 -1.98 -4.60 6.66
N LEU A 28 -2.22 -3.73 5.67
CA LEU A 28 -1.16 -3.12 4.86
C LEU A 28 -0.26 -2.18 5.67
N VAL A 29 -0.84 -1.34 6.52
CA VAL A 29 -0.11 -0.43 7.41
C VAL A 29 0.66 -1.22 8.46
N ASP A 30 0.04 -2.24 9.06
CA ASP A 30 0.71 -3.14 10.02
C ASP A 30 1.89 -3.87 9.37
N LEU A 31 1.73 -4.36 8.14
CA LEU A 31 2.81 -4.97 7.36
C LEU A 31 3.95 -3.97 7.11
N ALA A 32 3.63 -2.72 6.76
CA ALA A 32 4.60 -1.66 6.55
C ALA A 32 5.44 -1.40 7.82
N TYR A 33 4.78 -1.32 8.99
CA TYR A 33 5.48 -1.21 10.27
C TYR A 33 6.32 -2.44 10.59
N GLN A 34 5.81 -3.65 10.37
CA GLN A 34 6.54 -4.91 10.62
C GLN A 34 7.80 -5.03 9.76
N LYS A 35 7.75 -4.52 8.53
CA LYS A 35 8.87 -4.54 7.58
C LYS A 35 9.76 -3.31 7.69
N ASN A 36 9.48 -2.40 8.63
CA ASN A 36 10.20 -1.13 8.81
C ASN A 36 10.28 -0.33 7.50
N ALA A 37 9.14 -0.27 6.78
CA ALA A 37 8.99 0.53 5.57
C ALA A 37 9.16 2.02 5.86
N ASN A 38 9.47 2.80 4.82
CA ASN A 38 9.60 4.25 4.94
C ASN A 38 8.26 4.89 5.36
N ASP A 39 8.32 5.98 6.13
CA ASP A 39 7.17 6.75 6.58
C ASP A 39 6.29 7.17 5.38
N ASP A 40 6.89 7.52 4.25
CA ASP A 40 6.15 7.87 3.02
C ASP A 40 5.23 6.73 2.55
N VAL A 41 5.70 5.48 2.64
CA VAL A 41 4.92 4.28 2.27
C VAL A 41 3.78 4.07 3.26
N ILE A 42 4.05 4.24 4.55
CA ILE A 42 3.05 4.10 5.62
C ILE A 42 1.96 5.17 5.43
N ASP A 43 2.34 6.43 5.23
CA ASP A 43 1.44 7.54 4.98
C ASP A 43 0.60 7.30 3.72
N ALA A 44 1.21 6.78 2.65
CA ALA A 44 0.49 6.45 1.43
C ALA A 44 -0.57 5.36 1.67
N LEU A 45 -0.22 4.29 2.37
CA LEU A 45 -1.15 3.22 2.72
C LEU A 45 -2.27 3.70 3.65
N ASP A 46 -1.99 4.63 4.57
CA ASP A 46 -3.01 5.19 5.46
C ASP A 46 -4.08 6.02 4.72
N THR A 47 -3.77 6.53 3.52
CA THR A 47 -4.78 7.19 2.66
C THR A 47 -5.85 6.24 2.11
N LEU A 48 -5.65 4.93 2.20
CA LEU A 48 -6.60 3.95 1.66
C LEU A 48 -7.91 3.94 2.45
N GLY A 49 -8.98 3.53 1.76
CA GLY A 49 -10.30 3.38 2.38
C GLY A 49 -10.39 2.13 3.27
N PRO A 50 -11.53 1.95 3.97
CA PRO A 50 -11.78 0.77 4.82
C PRO A 50 -12.06 -0.51 4.03
N ARG A 51 -11.99 -0.48 2.70
CA ARG A 51 -12.30 -1.63 1.84
C ARG A 51 -11.03 -2.43 1.56
N PRO A 52 -11.12 -3.77 1.55
CA PRO A 52 -10.00 -4.61 1.12
C PRO A 52 -9.54 -4.26 -0.29
N VAL A 53 -8.23 -4.34 -0.49
CA VAL A 53 -7.62 -4.11 -1.79
C VAL A 53 -7.59 -5.43 -2.55
N GLU A 54 -8.15 -5.42 -3.76
CA GLU A 54 -8.39 -6.67 -4.50
C GLU A 54 -7.21 -7.16 -5.32
N SER A 55 -6.29 -6.26 -5.68
CA SER A 55 -5.11 -6.55 -6.49
C SER A 55 -4.08 -5.42 -6.38
N LEU A 56 -2.84 -5.68 -6.82
CA LEU A 56 -1.79 -4.66 -6.95
C LEU A 56 -2.23 -3.50 -7.87
N ASP A 57 -2.90 -3.80 -8.98
CA ASP A 57 -3.40 -2.76 -9.88
C ASP A 57 -4.43 -1.86 -9.18
N SER A 58 -5.34 -2.46 -8.39
CA SER A 58 -6.32 -1.70 -7.60
C SER A 58 -5.63 -0.84 -6.54
N LEU A 59 -4.61 -1.37 -5.87
CA LEU A 59 -3.79 -0.61 -4.91
C LEU A 59 -3.19 0.62 -5.58
N LYS A 60 -2.52 0.41 -6.73
CA LYS A 60 -1.86 1.45 -7.49
C LYS A 60 -2.83 2.54 -7.92
N GLU A 61 -3.99 2.16 -8.44
CA GLU A 61 -5.02 3.12 -8.84
C GLU A 61 -5.52 3.95 -7.66
N GLN A 62 -5.77 3.33 -6.50
CA GLN A 62 -6.25 4.02 -5.31
C GLN A 62 -5.21 5.02 -4.80
N LEU A 63 -3.95 4.60 -4.67
CA LEU A 63 -2.86 5.48 -4.23
C LEU A 63 -2.59 6.62 -5.23
N THR A 64 -2.69 6.35 -6.53
CA THR A 64 -2.60 7.40 -7.58
C THR A 64 -3.74 8.39 -7.45
N LYS A 65 -4.99 7.92 -7.29
CA LYS A 65 -6.18 8.78 -7.12
C LYS A 65 -6.07 9.65 -5.87
N ASN A 66 -5.45 9.13 -4.82
CA ASN A 66 -5.23 9.84 -3.56
C ASN A 66 -4.05 10.83 -3.62
N GLY A 67 -3.26 10.85 -4.71
CA GLY A 67 -2.05 11.67 -4.81
C GLY A 67 -0.94 11.23 -3.85
N ALA A 68 -0.97 9.96 -3.43
CA ALA A 68 -0.05 9.38 -2.45
C ALA A 68 1.25 8.83 -3.08
N LEU A 69 1.30 8.73 -4.42
CA LEU A 69 2.48 8.29 -5.18
C LEU A 69 3.21 9.47 -5.82
N ALA A 70 4.53 9.34 -5.94
CA ALA A 70 5.43 10.31 -6.58
C ALA A 70 5.50 10.13 -8.10
#